data_AF-A0A4P9JBH9-F1
#
_entry.id   AF-A0A4P9JBH9-F1
#
_cell.length_a   1.000
_cell.length_b   1.000
_cell.length_c   1.000
_cell.angle_alpha   90.00
_cell.angle_beta   90.00
_cell.angle_gamma   90.00
#
_symmetry.space_group_name_H-M   'P 1'
#
loop_
_entity.id
_entity.type
_entity.pdbx_description
1 polymer ?
#
loop_
_entity_poly.entity_id
_entity_poly.type
_entity_poly.pdbx_seq_one_letter_code
_entity_poly.pdbx_strand_id
1 'polypeptide(L)'
;MSPAQHSPAPPADRPAPRLERFRRWLDGVPATGWLVGGAESDTAPSLWQGLVGSVMIVIGSWGVGWLATTPTSLFARTTVLNPLRVEPAGVIACAVLLVLGSLLLVRAWLRLGQRLAGRWEGAGPVVVRATWLWSAPLVLAFPVFSRDVYSYLGQGRLLHAGLNPYEDWISELPGWFMQGADSIWAESPSPYGPAFLAVARAVWFLTGGSPEPAFLLFRLVSVLGLALCLWAVPRLARRFGSEPAWATWVSVTNPLYALYMIAGIHNDALMIGLLLVGFVLLGPDAGPARNTAGLVLVGLSVAIKPLTVLALPFAGLLMLRGAHLGTATAPGAPARSPAVARGRAGAGGRVPPTDRPSPDRPTPGRQDRVRAWAACVAVTAVVLAAVGGLTGLWFGWLPAMLTSGDAAFPYAPYGLLGLGIGWLVDAVAHTGVRPVADVVYAAGKVVVMGLVAWLALTRRPVNPVLATGLALGAAVLLAPIIQPWYLLWVLPLLAVVRRWHGRPDWVLYLLVMVLVVIGVVDQLSVAQWISLLWVRIITGAVGAAYLVFIVVLDPRTSRLFPFAERRRARAARRTARSAAAVPATIDTATTTPATTTPAPPSPAAPSPTPGPGHEAGAPEKPQETP
;
A
#
# COMPACT_ATOMS: atom_id res chain seq x y z
N MET A 1 47.98 -5.26 41.98
CA MET A 1 47.30 -3.95 42.00
C MET A 1 46.71 -3.68 40.62
N SER A 2 45.42 -3.38 40.55
CA SER A 2 44.76 -2.76 39.39
C SER A 2 43.64 -1.87 39.93
N PRO A 3 43.42 -0.65 39.42
CA PRO A 3 42.50 0.29 40.04
C PRO A 3 41.05 -0.05 39.68
N ALA A 4 40.20 -0.19 40.69
CA ALA A 4 38.76 -0.38 40.50
C ALA A 4 38.10 0.92 40.03
N GLN A 5 37.58 0.95 38.81
CA GLN A 5 36.78 2.07 38.30
C GLN A 5 35.38 2.02 38.89
N HIS A 6 35.06 2.94 39.81
CA HIS A 6 33.68 3.18 40.22
C HIS A 6 32.91 3.79 39.03
N SER A 7 31.89 3.07 38.54
CA SER A 7 30.92 3.62 37.61
C SER A 7 29.95 4.54 38.37
N PRO A 8 29.74 5.81 37.94
CA PRO A 8 28.76 6.67 38.58
C PRO A 8 27.34 6.13 38.34
N ALA A 9 26.51 6.18 39.38
CA ALA A 9 25.12 5.74 39.31
C ALA A 9 24.33 6.51 38.23
N PRO A 10 23.33 5.88 37.57
CA PRO A 10 22.51 6.57 36.58
C PRO A 10 21.75 7.74 37.23
N PRO A 11 21.67 8.92 36.58
CA PRO A 11 20.97 10.06 37.15
C PRO A 11 19.48 9.77 37.28
N ALA A 12 18.91 10.16 38.43
CA ALA A 12 17.53 9.90 38.82
C ALA A 12 16.49 10.35 37.77
N ASP A 13 15.35 9.66 37.77
CA ASP A 13 14.23 9.83 36.84
C ASP A 13 13.86 11.30 36.58
N ARG A 14 14.23 11.82 35.40
CA ARG A 14 13.63 13.06 34.90
C ARG A 14 12.16 12.77 34.60
N PRO A 15 11.20 13.57 35.13
CA PRO A 15 9.79 13.28 34.98
C PRO A 15 9.42 13.31 33.50
N ALA A 16 8.93 12.18 32.99
CA ALA A 16 8.68 11.99 31.56
C ALA A 16 7.80 13.13 31.00
N PRO A 17 7.98 13.51 29.72
CA PRO A 17 7.14 14.52 29.06
C PRO A 17 5.66 14.24 29.33
N ARG A 18 4.79 15.26 29.46
CA ARG A 18 3.36 15.06 29.80
C ARG A 18 2.69 13.99 28.92
N LEU A 19 3.02 13.97 27.62
CA LEU A 19 2.59 12.97 26.65
C LEU A 19 3.03 11.53 26.97
N GLU A 20 4.18 11.34 27.61
CA GLU A 20 4.76 10.04 27.94
C GLU A 20 4.26 9.50 29.29
N ARG A 21 3.88 10.39 30.22
CA ARG A 21 3.04 10.04 31.38
C ARG A 21 1.63 9.63 30.94
N PHE A 22 1.02 10.37 30.01
CA PHE A 22 -0.28 10.02 29.42
C PHE A 22 -0.25 8.66 28.69
N ARG A 23 0.84 8.34 27.97
CA ARG A 23 1.06 6.99 27.39
C ARG A 23 1.02 5.90 28.47
N ARG A 24 1.85 6.02 29.53
CA ARG A 24 1.90 5.02 30.60
C ARG A 24 0.55 4.85 31.31
N TRP A 25 -0.19 5.95 31.49
CA TRP A 25 -1.53 5.91 32.06
C TRP A 25 -2.52 5.14 31.15
N LEU A 26 -2.53 5.41 29.84
CA LEU A 26 -3.35 4.66 28.89
C LEU A 26 -2.94 3.18 28.73
N ASP A 27 -1.64 2.90 28.68
CA ASP A 27 -1.12 1.51 28.62
C ASP A 27 -1.47 0.73 29.91
N GLY A 28 -1.68 1.43 31.04
CA GLY A 28 -2.11 0.86 32.32
C GLY A 28 -3.62 0.59 32.44
N VAL A 29 -4.45 1.04 31.49
CA VAL A 29 -5.89 0.73 31.46
C VAL A 29 -6.09 -0.54 30.61
N PRO A 30 -6.53 -1.68 31.19
CA PRO A 30 -6.61 -2.96 30.46
C PRO A 30 -7.50 -2.89 29.21
N ALA A 31 -8.59 -2.11 29.31
CA ALA A 31 -9.53 -1.88 28.21
C ALA A 31 -8.97 -1.05 27.04
N THR A 32 -7.79 -0.42 27.16
CA THR A 32 -7.16 0.37 26.09
C THR A 32 -5.79 -0.13 25.63
N GLY A 33 -5.20 -1.13 26.29
CA GLY A 33 -3.93 -1.74 25.88
C GLY A 33 -3.94 -2.33 24.45
N TRP A 34 -5.10 -2.81 23.98
CA TRP A 34 -5.29 -3.25 22.59
C TRP A 34 -5.39 -2.09 21.58
N LEU A 35 -5.77 -0.90 22.03
CA LEU A 35 -5.87 0.32 21.21
C LEU A 35 -4.50 1.01 21.08
N VAL A 36 -3.80 1.18 22.21
CA VAL A 36 -2.56 1.96 22.31
C VAL A 36 -1.34 1.13 21.92
N GLY A 37 -1.34 -0.15 22.28
CA GLY A 37 -0.50 -1.18 21.67
C GLY A 37 0.30 -1.99 22.67
N GLY A 38 -0.19 -3.20 22.97
CA GLY A 38 0.59 -4.28 23.58
C GLY A 38 1.88 -4.63 22.82
N ALA A 39 2.58 -5.66 23.31
CA ALA A 39 3.95 -6.01 22.93
C ALA A 39 4.26 -5.87 21.42
N GLU A 40 5.45 -5.38 21.07
CA GLU A 40 5.85 -5.22 19.65
C GLU A 40 5.99 -6.57 18.92
N SER A 41 6.06 -7.69 19.65
CA SER A 41 5.99 -9.04 19.11
C SER A 41 4.57 -9.52 18.79
N ASP A 42 3.53 -8.95 19.40
CA ASP A 42 2.14 -9.35 19.24
C ASP A 42 1.46 -8.58 18.10
N THR A 43 0.90 -9.32 17.15
CA THR A 43 0.21 -8.79 15.97
C THR A 43 -1.30 -8.65 16.16
N ALA A 44 -1.90 -9.32 17.14
CA ALA A 44 -3.35 -9.32 17.35
C ALA A 44 -3.97 -7.91 17.51
N PRO A 45 -3.34 -6.94 18.20
CA PRO A 45 -3.90 -5.59 18.30
C PRO A 45 -3.96 -4.86 16.96
N SER A 46 -3.03 -5.13 16.02
CA SER A 46 -3.14 -4.60 14.66
C SER A 46 -4.32 -5.22 13.91
N LEU A 47 -4.53 -6.54 14.05
CA LEU A 47 -5.64 -7.23 13.41
C LEU A 47 -6.99 -6.67 13.91
N TRP A 48 -7.15 -6.52 15.22
CA TRP A 48 -8.38 -5.95 15.82
C TRP A 48 -8.59 -4.48 15.47
N GLN A 49 -7.54 -3.64 15.46
CA GLN A 49 -7.68 -2.24 15.04
C GLN A 49 -8.16 -2.09 13.60
N GLY A 50 -7.64 -2.91 12.67
CA GLY A 50 -8.11 -2.89 11.29
C GLY A 50 -9.54 -3.45 11.14
N LEU A 51 -9.95 -4.42 11.96
CA LEU A 51 -11.35 -4.88 12.00
C LEU A 51 -12.28 -3.76 12.47
N VAL A 52 -11.95 -3.10 13.58
CA VAL A 52 -12.74 -1.98 14.12
C VAL A 52 -12.82 -0.84 13.10
N GLY A 53 -11.70 -0.46 12.47
CA GLY A 53 -11.69 0.51 11.39
C GLY A 53 -12.60 0.11 10.22
N SER A 54 -12.62 -1.17 9.85
CA SER A 54 -13.49 -1.71 8.79
C SER A 54 -14.97 -1.68 9.17
N VAL A 55 -15.33 -1.96 10.42
CA VAL A 55 -16.72 -1.82 10.92
C VAL A 55 -17.14 -0.35 10.97
N MET A 56 -16.25 0.55 11.38
CA MET A 56 -16.49 2.01 11.33
C MET A 56 -16.75 2.50 9.88
N ILE A 57 -16.01 1.97 8.90
CA ILE A 57 -16.24 2.26 7.47
C ILE A 57 -17.63 1.78 7.01
N VAL A 58 -18.03 0.57 7.39
CA VAL A 58 -19.37 0.04 7.05
C VAL A 58 -20.47 0.95 7.61
N ILE A 59 -20.44 1.27 8.90
CA ILE A 59 -21.47 2.11 9.54
C ILE A 59 -21.43 3.54 8.97
N GLY A 60 -20.24 4.09 8.69
CA GLY A 60 -20.08 5.39 8.02
C GLY A 60 -20.67 5.40 6.61
N SER A 61 -20.47 4.33 5.84
CA SER A 61 -21.01 4.20 4.47
C SER A 61 -22.55 4.21 4.43
N TRP A 62 -23.23 3.77 5.49
CA TRP A 62 -24.69 3.79 5.53
C TRP A 62 -25.26 5.22 5.55
N GLY A 63 -24.55 6.18 6.14
CA GLY A 63 -24.94 7.60 6.11
C GLY A 63 -24.42 8.39 4.91
N VAL A 64 -23.16 8.16 4.48
CA VAL A 64 -22.50 9.00 3.45
C VAL A 64 -21.92 8.25 2.25
N GLY A 65 -22.15 6.95 2.15
CA GLY A 65 -21.91 6.19 0.92
C GLY A 65 -23.00 6.42 -0.11
N TRP A 66 -22.70 6.08 -1.36
CA TRP A 66 -23.67 6.20 -2.45
C TRP A 66 -24.84 5.22 -2.25
N LEU A 67 -26.02 5.65 -2.66
CA LEU A 67 -27.25 4.85 -2.68
C LEU A 67 -28.01 5.22 -3.95
N ALA A 68 -28.41 4.21 -4.72
CA ALA A 68 -29.26 4.43 -5.89
C ALA A 68 -30.69 4.77 -5.43
N THR A 69 -31.33 5.72 -6.12
CA THR A 69 -32.69 6.20 -5.83
C THR A 69 -33.76 5.54 -6.70
N THR A 70 -33.37 4.57 -7.53
CA THR A 70 -34.26 3.73 -8.36
C THR A 70 -35.33 3.00 -7.53
N PRO A 71 -36.58 2.87 -8.04
CA PRO A 71 -37.62 2.04 -7.42
C PRO A 71 -37.23 0.57 -7.20
N THR A 72 -36.19 0.06 -7.87
CA THR A 72 -35.66 -1.30 -7.67
C THR A 72 -34.73 -1.45 -6.47
N SER A 73 -34.27 -0.35 -5.86
CA SER A 73 -33.47 -0.38 -4.62
C SER A 73 -34.32 -0.86 -3.45
N LEU A 74 -33.72 -1.68 -2.59
CA LEU A 74 -34.34 -2.11 -1.34
C LEU A 74 -34.34 -0.96 -0.32
N PHE A 75 -33.21 -0.27 -0.14
CA PHE A 75 -33.11 0.78 0.88
C PHE A 75 -33.82 2.08 0.49
N ALA A 76 -33.87 2.46 -0.78
CA ALA A 76 -34.58 3.66 -1.24
C ALA A 76 -36.10 3.62 -0.98
N ARG A 77 -36.66 2.43 -0.75
CA ARG A 77 -38.08 2.21 -0.40
C ARG A 77 -38.34 2.20 1.12
N THR A 78 -37.35 2.53 1.95
CA THR A 78 -37.43 2.45 3.41
C THR A 78 -36.93 3.73 4.07
N THR A 79 -37.42 4.03 5.27
CA THR A 79 -36.98 5.18 6.08
C THR A 79 -35.92 4.82 7.13
N VAL A 80 -35.48 3.55 7.19
CA VAL A 80 -34.61 3.02 8.26
C VAL A 80 -33.24 3.73 8.34
N LEU A 81 -32.76 4.28 7.21
CA LEU A 81 -31.50 5.02 7.14
C LEU A 81 -31.67 6.55 7.28
N ASN A 82 -32.91 7.06 7.41
CA ASN A 82 -33.15 8.50 7.49
C ASN A 82 -32.36 9.18 8.62
N PRO A 83 -32.28 8.64 9.86
CA PRO A 83 -31.48 9.24 10.93
C PRO A 83 -29.98 9.40 10.61
N LEU A 84 -29.45 8.64 9.63
CA LEU A 84 -28.04 8.67 9.21
C LEU A 84 -27.81 9.47 7.91
N ARG A 85 -28.85 9.66 7.08
CA ARG A 85 -28.77 10.23 5.73
C ARG A 85 -29.48 11.58 5.53
N VAL A 86 -30.55 11.81 6.30
CA VAL A 86 -31.45 12.97 6.17
C VAL A 86 -31.09 14.03 7.21
N GLU A 87 -30.70 13.59 8.40
CA GLU A 87 -30.34 14.46 9.53
C GLU A 87 -28.87 14.92 9.45
N PRO A 88 -28.58 16.23 9.52
CA PRO A 88 -27.21 16.75 9.45
C PRO A 88 -26.26 16.13 10.50
N ALA A 89 -26.75 15.90 11.72
CA ALA A 89 -25.96 15.31 12.79
C ALA A 89 -25.55 13.85 12.48
N GLY A 90 -26.47 13.06 11.92
CA GLY A 90 -26.21 11.67 11.50
C GLY A 90 -25.22 11.61 10.33
N VAL A 91 -25.41 12.48 9.33
CA VAL A 91 -24.52 12.58 8.17
C VAL A 91 -23.10 12.98 8.59
N ILE A 92 -22.95 13.99 9.45
CA ILE A 92 -21.64 14.42 9.97
C ILE A 92 -21.00 13.29 10.80
N ALA A 93 -21.77 12.62 11.67
CA ALA A 93 -21.27 11.49 12.46
C ALA A 93 -20.77 10.35 11.57
N CYS A 94 -21.54 9.94 10.56
CA CYS A 94 -21.15 8.93 9.58
C CYS A 94 -19.91 9.35 8.75
N ALA A 95 -19.81 10.61 8.34
CA ALA A 95 -18.65 11.12 7.60
C ALA A 95 -17.37 11.14 8.44
N VAL A 96 -17.48 11.52 9.72
CA VAL A 96 -16.38 11.46 10.69
C VAL A 96 -15.99 10.00 10.98
N LEU A 97 -16.98 9.12 11.16
CA LEU A 97 -16.75 7.69 11.40
C LEU A 97 -16.03 7.02 10.21
N LEU A 98 -16.41 7.36 8.98
CA LEU A 98 -15.79 6.87 7.75
C LEU A 98 -14.31 7.27 7.65
N VAL A 99 -13.96 8.56 7.86
CA VAL A 99 -12.55 9.00 7.78
C VAL A 99 -11.70 8.47 8.93
N LEU A 100 -12.25 8.41 10.15
CA LEU A 100 -11.54 7.84 11.30
C LEU A 100 -11.33 6.33 11.14
N GLY A 101 -12.33 5.59 10.66
CA GLY A 101 -12.22 4.15 10.38
C GLY A 101 -11.19 3.84 9.30
N SER A 102 -11.18 4.64 8.23
CA SER A 102 -10.20 4.54 7.13
C SER A 102 -8.77 4.78 7.59
N LEU A 103 -8.55 5.82 8.40
CA LEU A 103 -7.21 6.12 8.92
C LEU A 103 -6.79 5.19 10.07
N LEU A 104 -7.74 4.62 10.83
CA LEU A 104 -7.46 3.55 11.79
C LEU A 104 -7.02 2.27 11.07
N LEU A 105 -7.64 1.92 9.93
CA LEU A 105 -7.20 0.82 9.07
C LEU A 105 -5.79 1.06 8.51
N VAL A 106 -5.50 2.29 8.05
CA VAL A 106 -4.12 2.67 7.64
C VAL A 106 -3.13 2.53 8.80
N ARG A 107 -3.49 3.00 10.00
CA ARG A 107 -2.66 2.85 11.20
C ARG A 107 -2.43 1.38 11.55
N ALA A 108 -3.47 0.55 11.46
CA ALA A 108 -3.40 -0.89 11.73
C ALA A 108 -2.41 -1.59 10.78
N TRP A 109 -2.46 -1.24 9.48
CA TRP A 109 -1.53 -1.70 8.45
C TRP A 109 -0.08 -1.27 8.73
N LEU A 110 0.15 0.01 9.04
CA LEU A 110 1.48 0.52 9.42
C LEU A 110 2.03 -0.19 10.66
N ARG A 111 1.20 -0.36 11.71
CA ARG A 111 1.58 -1.09 12.93
C ARG A 111 1.84 -2.56 12.67
N LEU A 112 1.11 -3.21 11.76
CA LEU A 112 1.37 -4.60 11.37
C LEU A 112 2.73 -4.72 10.69
N GLY A 113 3.04 -3.80 9.76
CA GLY A 113 4.35 -3.75 9.10
C GLY A 113 5.51 -3.50 10.09
N GLN A 114 5.32 -2.64 11.09
CA GLN A 114 6.30 -2.45 12.17
C GLN A 114 6.53 -3.72 13.01
N ARG A 115 5.45 -4.42 13.39
CA ARG A 115 5.51 -5.65 14.21
C ARG A 115 6.09 -6.85 13.46
N LEU A 116 6.04 -6.82 12.13
CA LEU A 116 6.63 -7.83 11.24
C LEU A 116 8.03 -7.43 10.72
N ALA A 117 8.50 -6.22 10.99
CA ALA A 117 9.80 -5.73 10.53
C ALA A 117 10.95 -6.61 11.09
N GLY A 118 11.72 -7.24 10.19
CA GLY A 118 12.80 -8.16 10.54
C GLY A 118 12.36 -9.61 10.81
N ARG A 119 11.06 -9.91 10.67
CA ARG A 119 10.46 -11.24 10.91
C ARG A 119 9.35 -11.58 9.92
N TRP A 120 9.59 -11.27 8.65
CA TRP A 120 8.67 -11.55 7.54
C TRP A 120 8.69 -13.02 7.10
N GLU A 121 9.78 -13.73 7.38
CA GLU A 121 9.83 -15.18 7.25
C GLU A 121 8.78 -15.82 8.17
N GLY A 122 8.02 -16.79 7.65
CA GLY A 122 6.89 -17.40 8.36
C GLY A 122 5.65 -16.50 8.58
N ALA A 123 5.73 -15.18 8.39
CA ALA A 123 4.62 -14.24 8.71
C ALA A 123 3.40 -14.30 7.76
N GLY A 124 3.48 -15.08 6.68
CA GLY A 124 2.44 -15.18 5.64
C GLY A 124 1.02 -15.41 6.16
N PRO A 125 0.76 -16.39 7.06
CA PRO A 125 -0.58 -16.66 7.59
C PRO A 125 -1.18 -15.47 8.34
N VAL A 126 -0.37 -14.68 9.08
CA VAL A 126 -0.85 -13.49 9.81
C VAL A 126 -1.24 -12.38 8.83
N VAL A 127 -0.46 -12.16 7.78
CA VAL A 127 -0.73 -11.17 6.73
C VAL A 127 -2.00 -11.54 5.94
N VAL A 128 -2.17 -12.81 5.58
CA VAL A 128 -3.39 -13.32 4.93
C VAL A 128 -4.60 -13.19 5.84
N ARG A 129 -4.48 -13.57 7.12
CA ARG A 129 -5.56 -13.42 8.13
C ARG A 129 -5.97 -11.96 8.32
N ALA A 130 -5.01 -11.04 8.41
CA ALA A 130 -5.28 -9.60 8.49
C ALA A 130 -6.04 -9.11 7.26
N THR A 131 -5.62 -9.51 6.05
CA THR A 131 -6.26 -9.11 4.79
C THR A 131 -7.73 -9.54 4.75
N TRP A 132 -8.03 -10.80 5.11
CA TRP A 132 -9.40 -11.30 5.17
C TRP A 132 -10.23 -10.64 6.28
N LEU A 133 -9.66 -10.50 7.49
CA LEU A 133 -10.34 -9.91 8.63
C LEU A 133 -10.75 -8.44 8.39
N TRP A 134 -9.94 -7.68 7.66
CA TRP A 134 -10.22 -6.29 7.32
C TRP A 134 -11.15 -6.17 6.10
N SER A 135 -11.04 -7.09 5.14
CA SER A 135 -11.88 -7.05 3.93
C SER A 135 -13.31 -7.56 4.16
N ALA A 136 -13.50 -8.54 5.04
CA ALA A 136 -14.79 -9.22 5.21
C ALA A 136 -15.96 -8.29 5.64
N PRO A 137 -15.82 -7.37 6.61
CA PRO A 137 -16.91 -6.46 6.97
C PRO A 137 -17.29 -5.52 5.79
N LEU A 138 -16.30 -5.10 5.01
CA LEU A 138 -16.48 -4.13 3.92
C LEU A 138 -17.38 -4.64 2.78
N VAL A 139 -17.65 -5.95 2.72
CA VAL A 139 -18.65 -6.52 1.81
C VAL A 139 -20.06 -5.97 2.08
N LEU A 140 -20.35 -5.58 3.33
CA LEU A 140 -21.61 -5.00 3.80
C LEU A 140 -21.65 -3.47 3.76
N ALA A 141 -20.58 -2.80 3.32
CA ALA A 141 -20.57 -1.36 3.14
C ALA A 141 -21.50 -0.95 1.98
N PHE A 142 -22.03 0.26 1.99
CA PHE A 142 -22.54 0.87 0.75
C PHE A 142 -21.35 1.31 -0.11
N PRO A 143 -21.50 1.46 -1.45
CA PRO A 143 -20.41 1.93 -2.30
C PRO A 143 -19.83 3.26 -1.78
N VAL A 144 -18.55 3.24 -1.44
CA VAL A 144 -17.74 4.36 -0.94
C VAL A 144 -16.42 4.39 -1.69
N PHE A 145 -15.74 5.53 -1.71
CA PHE A 145 -14.50 5.77 -2.47
C PHE A 145 -14.62 5.70 -4.00
N SER A 146 -15.76 5.28 -4.54
CA SER A 146 -16.01 5.21 -5.98
C SER A 146 -17.50 5.05 -6.30
N ARG A 147 -17.88 5.46 -7.51
CA ARG A 147 -19.21 5.23 -8.13
C ARG A 147 -19.16 4.19 -9.25
N ASP A 148 -18.00 3.63 -9.58
CA ASP A 148 -17.81 2.78 -10.76
C ASP A 148 -18.78 1.59 -10.83
N VAL A 149 -19.20 1.02 -9.69
CA VAL A 149 -20.16 -0.09 -9.66
C VAL A 149 -21.53 0.26 -10.27
N TYR A 150 -21.96 1.51 -10.18
CA TYR A 150 -23.18 1.98 -10.83
C TYR A 150 -23.01 2.04 -12.34
N SER A 151 -21.82 2.48 -12.79
CA SER A 151 -21.45 2.40 -14.21
C SER A 151 -21.39 0.94 -14.68
N TYR A 152 -20.84 0.01 -13.89
CA TYR A 152 -20.85 -1.42 -14.25
C TYR A 152 -22.28 -1.95 -14.42
N LEU A 153 -23.19 -1.60 -13.50
CA LEU A 153 -24.59 -2.01 -13.58
C LEU A 153 -25.29 -1.41 -14.81
N GLY A 154 -25.04 -0.13 -15.13
CA GLY A 154 -25.55 0.55 -16.32
C GLY A 154 -25.02 -0.04 -17.63
N GLN A 155 -23.72 -0.34 -17.71
CA GLN A 155 -23.10 -1.03 -18.86
C GLN A 155 -23.65 -2.45 -19.03
N GLY A 156 -23.92 -3.14 -17.92
CA GLY A 156 -24.62 -4.43 -17.93
C GLY A 156 -26.06 -4.34 -18.46
N ARG A 157 -26.76 -3.24 -18.13
CA ARG A 157 -28.10 -2.93 -18.65
C ARG A 157 -28.10 -2.63 -20.14
N LEU A 158 -27.16 -1.82 -20.64
CA LEU A 158 -27.00 -1.53 -22.08
C LEU A 158 -26.88 -2.83 -22.88
N LEU A 159 -25.89 -3.66 -22.52
CA LEU A 159 -25.62 -4.91 -23.22
C LEU A 159 -26.76 -5.94 -23.05
N HIS A 160 -27.55 -5.84 -21.99
CA HIS A 160 -28.75 -6.65 -21.82
C HIS A 160 -29.91 -6.17 -22.71
N ALA A 161 -30.01 -4.86 -22.98
CA ALA A 161 -30.99 -4.27 -23.88
C ALA A 161 -30.66 -4.47 -25.38
N GLY A 162 -29.52 -5.07 -25.70
CA GLY A 162 -29.05 -5.25 -27.09
C GLY A 162 -28.26 -4.08 -27.66
N LEU A 163 -27.99 -3.06 -26.85
CA LEU A 163 -27.15 -1.91 -27.17
C LEU A 163 -25.66 -2.26 -27.00
N ASN A 164 -24.78 -1.50 -27.65
CA ASN A 164 -23.33 -1.68 -27.67
C ASN A 164 -22.63 -0.66 -26.75
N PRO A 165 -22.13 -1.07 -25.56
CA PRO A 165 -21.32 -0.25 -24.64
C PRO A 165 -20.14 0.57 -25.21
N TYR A 166 -19.69 0.30 -26.43
CA TYR A 166 -18.59 1.04 -27.08
C TYR A 166 -19.07 2.13 -28.04
N GLU A 167 -20.35 2.16 -28.37
CA GLU A 167 -21.00 3.08 -29.31
C GLU A 167 -22.10 3.87 -28.60
N ASP A 168 -22.99 3.17 -27.89
CA ASP A 168 -24.12 3.71 -27.13
C ASP A 168 -23.73 4.01 -25.67
N TRP A 169 -24.43 4.97 -25.05
CA TRP A 169 -24.10 5.51 -23.72
C TRP A 169 -25.11 5.14 -22.65
N ILE A 170 -24.68 5.06 -21.38
CA ILE A 170 -25.60 4.72 -20.26
C ILE A 170 -26.69 5.80 -20.14
N SER A 171 -26.38 7.04 -20.52
CA SER A 171 -27.32 8.17 -20.49
C SER A 171 -28.52 8.04 -21.43
N GLU A 172 -28.47 7.13 -22.42
CA GLU A 172 -29.61 6.81 -23.30
C GLU A 172 -30.67 5.94 -22.60
N LEU A 173 -30.29 5.25 -21.51
CA LEU A 173 -31.20 4.34 -20.82
C LEU A 173 -32.19 5.10 -19.91
N PRO A 174 -33.51 4.83 -20.02
CA PRO A 174 -34.50 5.46 -19.16
C PRO A 174 -34.20 5.29 -17.68
N GLY A 175 -34.13 6.41 -16.93
CA GLY A 175 -33.87 6.42 -15.49
C GLY A 175 -32.42 6.16 -15.07
N TRP A 176 -31.44 6.23 -15.98
CA TRP A 176 -30.02 6.02 -15.66
C TRP A 176 -29.50 6.85 -14.47
N PHE A 177 -29.91 8.12 -14.38
CA PHE A 177 -29.47 9.03 -13.32
C PHE A 177 -29.86 8.52 -11.92
N MET A 178 -31.07 7.96 -11.79
CA MET A 178 -31.58 7.35 -10.56
C MET A 178 -30.90 6.02 -10.22
N GLN A 179 -30.22 5.38 -11.18
CA GLN A 179 -29.36 4.22 -10.90
C GLN A 179 -28.04 4.64 -10.25
N GLY A 180 -27.61 5.91 -10.37
CA GLY A 180 -26.47 6.46 -9.63
C GLY A 180 -25.13 6.42 -10.36
N ALA A 181 -25.09 6.11 -11.66
CA ALA A 181 -23.89 6.25 -12.48
C ALA A 181 -23.37 7.70 -12.48
N ASP A 182 -22.06 7.89 -12.56
CA ASP A 182 -21.48 9.23 -12.68
C ASP A 182 -21.65 9.75 -14.11
N SER A 183 -22.05 11.02 -14.28
CA SER A 183 -22.36 11.59 -15.61
C SER A 183 -21.20 11.45 -16.59
N ILE A 184 -19.96 11.67 -16.13
CA ILE A 184 -18.76 11.57 -17.00
C ILE A 184 -18.63 10.16 -17.58
N TRP A 185 -18.92 9.13 -16.79
CA TRP A 185 -18.88 7.73 -17.25
C TRP A 185 -20.16 7.28 -17.94
N ALA A 186 -21.28 7.94 -17.67
CA ALA A 186 -22.57 7.63 -18.26
C ALA A 186 -22.69 8.15 -19.70
N GLU A 187 -21.98 9.22 -20.04
CA GLU A 187 -21.95 9.90 -21.35
C GLU A 187 -20.65 9.59 -22.12
N SER A 188 -20.05 8.41 -21.90
CA SER A 188 -18.78 8.02 -22.51
C SER A 188 -18.77 6.53 -22.93
N PRO A 189 -18.03 6.16 -23.99
CA PRO A 189 -17.79 4.77 -24.35
C PRO A 189 -17.16 3.97 -23.21
N SER A 190 -17.56 2.72 -23.06
CA SER A 190 -17.12 1.86 -21.96
C SER A 190 -15.60 1.62 -21.99
N PRO A 191 -14.87 1.91 -20.88
CA PRO A 191 -13.44 1.65 -20.77
C PRO A 191 -13.12 0.19 -20.37
N TYR A 192 -14.11 -0.70 -20.33
CA TYR A 192 -13.96 -2.08 -19.88
C TYR A 192 -13.87 -3.06 -21.05
N GLY A 193 -13.12 -4.15 -20.88
CA GLY A 193 -13.03 -5.19 -21.90
C GLY A 193 -14.30 -6.06 -21.96
N PRO A 194 -14.48 -6.83 -23.04
CA PRO A 194 -15.73 -7.56 -23.28
C PRO A 194 -16.00 -8.66 -22.25
N ALA A 195 -14.98 -9.24 -21.60
CA ALA A 195 -15.22 -10.23 -20.53
C ALA A 195 -15.85 -9.57 -19.30
N PHE A 196 -15.46 -8.33 -18.97
CA PHE A 196 -16.09 -7.64 -17.85
C PHE A 196 -17.51 -7.18 -18.18
N LEU A 197 -17.77 -6.78 -19.43
CA LEU A 197 -19.12 -6.47 -19.88
C LEU A 197 -20.04 -7.70 -19.89
N ALA A 198 -19.51 -8.88 -20.21
CA ALA A 198 -20.23 -10.15 -20.05
C ALA A 198 -20.62 -10.40 -18.58
N VAL A 199 -19.68 -10.18 -17.64
CA VAL A 199 -19.95 -10.28 -16.18
C VAL A 199 -21.00 -9.25 -15.75
N ALA A 200 -20.89 -8.00 -16.19
CA ALA A 200 -21.85 -6.94 -15.87
C ALA A 200 -23.26 -7.27 -16.38
N ARG A 201 -23.39 -7.77 -17.61
CA ARG A 201 -24.66 -8.24 -18.20
C ARG A 201 -25.25 -9.41 -17.43
N ALA A 202 -24.41 -10.37 -17.01
CA ALA A 202 -24.84 -11.51 -16.20
C ALA A 202 -25.33 -11.05 -14.81
N VAL A 203 -24.65 -10.11 -14.17
CA VAL A 203 -25.10 -9.52 -12.89
C VAL A 203 -26.42 -8.78 -13.07
N TRP A 204 -26.57 -7.93 -14.08
CA TRP A 204 -27.83 -7.24 -14.38
C TRP A 204 -29.00 -8.23 -14.56
N PHE A 205 -28.78 -9.28 -15.36
CA PHE A 205 -29.77 -10.32 -15.63
C PHE A 205 -30.17 -11.09 -14.36
N LEU A 206 -29.20 -11.53 -13.55
CA LEU A 206 -29.44 -12.32 -12.34
C LEU A 206 -30.17 -11.54 -11.23
N THR A 207 -30.09 -10.21 -11.22
CA THR A 207 -30.69 -9.36 -10.17
C THR A 207 -31.88 -8.53 -10.64
N GLY A 208 -32.26 -8.64 -11.92
CA GLY A 208 -33.27 -7.78 -12.54
C GLY A 208 -32.94 -6.28 -12.43
N GLY A 209 -31.65 -5.94 -12.33
CA GLY A 209 -31.21 -4.56 -12.11
C GLY A 209 -31.44 -4.00 -10.71
N SER A 210 -31.74 -4.85 -9.71
CA SER A 210 -31.76 -4.40 -8.30
C SER A 210 -30.34 -4.07 -7.83
N PRO A 211 -30.06 -2.85 -7.33
CA PRO A 211 -28.72 -2.42 -6.96
C PRO A 211 -28.05 -3.26 -5.88
N GLU A 212 -28.72 -3.51 -4.75
CA GLU A 212 -28.09 -4.15 -3.60
C GLU A 212 -27.65 -5.60 -3.86
N PRO A 213 -28.47 -6.48 -4.48
CA PRO A 213 -28.01 -7.80 -4.91
C PRO A 213 -26.90 -7.72 -5.96
N ALA A 214 -26.95 -6.74 -6.88
CA ALA A 214 -25.91 -6.57 -7.90
C ALA A 214 -24.56 -6.21 -7.29
N PHE A 215 -24.54 -5.33 -6.28
CA PHE A 215 -23.33 -4.95 -5.57
C PHE A 215 -22.72 -6.12 -4.78
N LEU A 216 -23.55 -7.01 -4.24
CA LEU A 216 -23.06 -8.26 -3.64
C LEU A 216 -22.41 -9.17 -4.70
N LEU A 217 -23.02 -9.37 -5.88
CA LEU A 217 -22.41 -10.18 -6.94
C LEU A 217 -21.11 -9.55 -7.48
N PHE A 218 -21.07 -8.24 -7.74
CA PHE A 218 -19.83 -7.56 -8.12
C PHE A 218 -18.76 -7.64 -7.02
N ARG A 219 -19.13 -7.61 -5.73
CA ARG A 219 -18.19 -7.85 -4.63
C ARG A 219 -17.64 -9.26 -4.60
N LEU A 220 -18.41 -10.28 -4.95
CA LEU A 220 -17.86 -11.64 -5.12
C LEU A 220 -16.80 -11.69 -6.22
N VAL A 221 -16.97 -10.91 -7.30
CA VAL A 221 -15.95 -10.76 -8.36
C VAL A 221 -14.68 -10.07 -7.83
N SER A 222 -14.81 -9.01 -7.05
CA SER A 222 -13.65 -8.35 -6.42
C SER A 222 -12.96 -9.22 -5.36
N VAL A 223 -13.72 -9.98 -4.57
CA VAL A 223 -13.22 -10.96 -3.58
C VAL A 223 -12.51 -12.14 -4.26
N LEU A 224 -12.99 -12.59 -5.42
CA LEU A 224 -12.26 -13.54 -6.26
C LEU A 224 -10.92 -12.95 -6.70
N GLY A 225 -10.91 -11.70 -7.18
CA GLY A 225 -9.68 -10.96 -7.49
C GLY A 225 -8.70 -10.89 -6.33
N LEU A 226 -9.19 -10.59 -5.12
CA LEU A 226 -8.42 -10.62 -3.87
C LEU A 226 -7.81 -12.01 -3.61
N ALA A 227 -8.59 -13.08 -3.75
CA ALA A 227 -8.11 -14.45 -3.55
C ALA A 227 -7.02 -14.84 -4.57
N LEU A 228 -7.18 -14.47 -5.84
CA LEU A 228 -6.18 -14.67 -6.89
C LEU A 228 -4.88 -13.90 -6.56
N CYS A 229 -4.98 -12.65 -6.09
CA CYS A 229 -3.83 -11.86 -5.64
C CYS A 229 -3.11 -12.49 -4.44
N LEU A 230 -3.85 -12.90 -3.40
CA LEU A 230 -3.30 -13.60 -2.22
C LEU A 230 -2.65 -14.94 -2.57
N TRP A 231 -3.11 -15.62 -3.63
CA TRP A 231 -2.47 -16.83 -4.14
C TRP A 231 -1.21 -16.54 -4.95
N ALA A 232 -1.24 -15.52 -5.81
CA ALA A 232 -0.19 -15.26 -6.80
C ALA A 232 1.00 -14.46 -6.25
N VAL A 233 0.76 -13.35 -5.54
CA VAL A 233 1.81 -12.47 -4.99
C VAL A 233 2.87 -13.24 -4.20
N PRO A 234 2.53 -14.08 -3.20
CA PRO A 234 3.55 -14.81 -2.44
C PRO A 234 4.27 -15.90 -3.27
N ARG A 235 3.68 -16.39 -4.36
CA ARG A 235 4.33 -17.36 -5.28
C ARG A 235 5.34 -16.66 -6.19
N LEU A 236 4.97 -15.51 -6.76
CA LEU A 236 5.88 -14.67 -7.55
C LEU A 236 7.02 -14.14 -6.68
N ALA A 237 6.74 -13.72 -5.44
CA ALA A 237 7.76 -13.26 -4.50
C ALA A 237 8.84 -14.33 -4.26
N ARG A 238 8.43 -15.57 -3.96
CA ARG A 238 9.36 -16.72 -3.85
C ARG A 238 10.15 -16.96 -5.14
N ARG A 239 9.50 -16.88 -6.31
CA ARG A 239 10.13 -17.11 -7.62
C ARG A 239 11.23 -16.08 -7.93
N PHE A 240 11.05 -14.83 -7.51
CA PHE A 240 11.96 -13.73 -7.85
C PHE A 240 12.82 -13.23 -6.69
N GLY A 241 12.81 -13.91 -5.53
CA GLY A 241 13.72 -13.65 -4.41
C GLY A 241 13.27 -12.53 -3.46
N SER A 242 12.00 -12.14 -3.48
CA SER A 242 11.41 -11.19 -2.51
C SER A 242 10.69 -11.92 -1.37
N GLU A 243 10.55 -11.26 -0.22
CA GLU A 243 9.90 -11.82 0.97
C GLU A 243 8.37 -11.92 0.78
N PRO A 244 7.76 -13.13 0.80
CA PRO A 244 6.36 -13.31 0.42
C PRO A 244 5.35 -12.58 1.32
N ALA A 245 5.60 -12.55 2.63
CA ALA A 245 4.74 -11.86 3.58
C ALA A 245 4.82 -10.34 3.41
N TRP A 246 6.02 -9.80 3.18
CA TRP A 246 6.22 -8.37 2.91
C TRP A 246 5.56 -7.94 1.60
N ALA A 247 5.76 -8.70 0.52
CA ALA A 247 5.16 -8.40 -0.79
C ALA A 247 3.63 -8.43 -0.75
N THR A 248 3.05 -9.36 0.02
CA THR A 248 1.59 -9.42 0.25
C THR A 248 1.11 -8.25 1.10
N TRP A 249 1.83 -7.93 2.18
CA TRP A 249 1.49 -6.82 3.09
C TRP A 249 1.48 -5.46 2.39
N VAL A 250 2.51 -5.16 1.59
CA VAL A 250 2.64 -3.85 0.93
C VAL A 250 1.65 -3.66 -0.22
N SER A 251 1.19 -4.77 -0.84
CA SER A 251 0.39 -4.73 -2.08
C SER A 251 -1.09 -5.07 -1.88
N VAL A 252 -1.39 -6.15 -1.14
CA VAL A 252 -2.76 -6.74 -1.06
C VAL A 252 -3.41 -6.49 0.31
N THR A 253 -2.63 -6.56 1.40
CA THR A 253 -3.07 -6.08 2.73
C THR A 253 -3.02 -4.55 2.84
N ASN A 254 -2.66 -3.86 1.75
CA ASN A 254 -2.66 -2.41 1.66
C ASN A 254 -4.09 -1.87 1.89
N PRO A 255 -4.29 -0.84 2.74
CA PRO A 255 -5.60 -0.25 2.99
C PRO A 255 -6.34 0.15 1.72
N LEU A 256 -5.65 0.68 0.71
CA LEU A 256 -6.27 1.04 -0.57
C LEU A 256 -6.92 -0.17 -1.24
N TYR A 257 -6.37 -1.38 -1.08
CA TYR A 257 -6.97 -2.59 -1.66
C TYR A 257 -8.33 -2.87 -1.01
N ALA A 258 -8.40 -2.89 0.32
CA ALA A 258 -9.65 -3.11 1.03
C ALA A 258 -10.70 -2.02 0.72
N LEU A 259 -10.28 -0.75 0.71
CA LEU A 259 -11.18 0.40 0.50
C LEU A 259 -11.70 0.48 -0.94
N TYR A 260 -10.84 0.38 -1.95
CA TYR A 260 -11.27 0.53 -3.35
C TYR A 260 -11.74 -0.78 -3.97
N MET A 261 -11.02 -1.90 -3.76
CA MET A 261 -11.40 -3.16 -4.40
C MET A 261 -12.65 -3.77 -3.78
N ILE A 262 -12.84 -3.68 -2.46
CA ILE A 262 -13.94 -4.37 -1.76
C ILE A 262 -15.07 -3.40 -1.40
N ALA A 263 -14.78 -2.31 -0.69
CA ALA A 263 -15.83 -1.34 -0.33
C ALA A 263 -16.34 -0.57 -1.57
N GLY A 264 -15.42 -0.06 -2.40
CA GLY A 264 -15.67 0.58 -3.69
C GLY A 264 -15.91 -0.37 -4.87
N ILE A 265 -15.81 -1.69 -4.67
CA ILE A 265 -16.21 -2.74 -5.61
C ILE A 265 -15.45 -2.71 -6.96
N HIS A 266 -14.16 -2.36 -6.98
CA HIS A 266 -13.43 -2.24 -8.25
C HIS A 266 -13.13 -3.58 -8.95
N ASN A 267 -13.36 -3.62 -10.27
CA ASN A 267 -13.06 -4.76 -11.14
C ASN A 267 -11.55 -5.00 -11.36
N ASP A 268 -10.75 -3.98 -11.07
CA ASP A 268 -9.29 -3.97 -11.07
C ASP A 268 -8.66 -5.13 -10.26
N ALA A 269 -9.34 -5.60 -9.21
CA ALA A 269 -8.93 -6.75 -8.43
C ALA A 269 -8.89 -8.04 -9.25
N LEU A 270 -9.92 -8.28 -10.08
CA LEU A 270 -9.97 -9.43 -10.97
C LEU A 270 -8.92 -9.29 -12.08
N MET A 271 -8.79 -8.09 -12.66
CA MET A 271 -7.78 -7.78 -13.68
C MET A 271 -6.36 -8.13 -13.20
N ILE A 272 -5.93 -7.60 -12.05
CA ILE A 272 -4.59 -7.88 -11.49
C ILE A 272 -4.48 -9.33 -11.02
N GLY A 273 -5.54 -9.89 -10.42
CA GLY A 273 -5.58 -11.29 -10.00
C GLY A 273 -5.27 -12.25 -11.15
N LEU A 274 -5.98 -12.11 -12.27
CA LEU A 274 -5.79 -12.91 -13.48
C LEU A 274 -4.37 -12.75 -14.07
N LEU A 275 -3.88 -11.50 -14.18
CA LEU A 275 -2.53 -11.20 -14.68
C LEU A 275 -1.45 -11.89 -13.84
N LEU A 276 -1.51 -11.74 -12.52
CA LEU A 276 -0.51 -12.31 -11.60
C LEU A 276 -0.57 -13.84 -11.56
N VAL A 277 -1.75 -14.45 -11.61
CA VAL A 277 -1.88 -15.92 -11.70
C VAL A 277 -1.32 -16.41 -13.03
N GLY A 278 -1.61 -15.73 -14.15
CA GLY A 278 -0.99 -16.02 -15.45
C GLY A 278 0.55 -16.01 -15.36
N PHE A 279 1.12 -14.98 -14.73
CA PHE A 279 2.58 -14.89 -14.51
C PHE A 279 3.16 -15.99 -13.61
N VAL A 280 2.38 -16.58 -12.69
CA VAL A 280 2.81 -17.77 -11.92
C VAL A 280 2.83 -19.03 -12.79
N LEU A 281 1.89 -19.16 -13.72
CA LEU A 281 1.83 -20.31 -14.62
C LEU A 281 2.93 -20.28 -15.68
N LEU A 282 3.23 -19.11 -16.25
CA LEU A 282 4.23 -18.93 -17.30
C LEU A 282 5.67 -19.24 -16.85
N GLY A 283 6.38 -20.10 -17.58
CA GLY A 283 7.78 -20.41 -17.28
C GLY A 283 8.49 -21.20 -18.39
N PRO A 284 9.83 -21.13 -18.47
CA PRO A 284 10.59 -21.89 -19.46
C PRO A 284 10.55 -23.40 -19.25
N ASP A 285 10.43 -23.83 -18.00
CA ASP A 285 10.36 -25.24 -17.62
C ASP A 285 8.90 -25.71 -17.42
N ALA A 286 7.92 -24.87 -17.79
CA ALA A 286 6.50 -25.23 -17.78
C ALA A 286 6.12 -25.89 -19.12
N GLY A 287 5.39 -27.01 -19.05
CA GLY A 287 4.87 -27.68 -20.25
C GLY A 287 3.90 -26.80 -21.06
N PRO A 288 3.68 -27.10 -22.36
CA PRO A 288 2.91 -26.25 -23.27
C PRO A 288 1.52 -25.89 -22.73
N ALA A 289 0.76 -26.86 -22.21
CA ALA A 289 -0.57 -26.62 -21.65
C ALA A 289 -0.58 -25.61 -20.48
N ARG A 290 0.44 -25.65 -19.59
CA ARG A 290 0.57 -24.71 -18.47
C ARG A 290 0.93 -23.30 -18.95
N ASN A 291 1.81 -23.19 -19.94
CA ASN A 291 2.13 -21.90 -20.55
C ASN A 291 0.91 -21.32 -21.30
N THR A 292 0.18 -22.12 -22.07
CA THR A 292 -1.07 -21.72 -22.72
C THR A 292 -2.11 -21.26 -21.71
N ALA A 293 -2.34 -22.00 -20.61
CA ALA A 293 -3.23 -21.57 -19.53
C ALA A 293 -2.78 -20.23 -18.90
N GLY A 294 -1.47 -20.03 -18.73
CA GLY A 294 -0.91 -18.75 -18.30
C GLY A 294 -1.23 -17.60 -19.26
N LEU A 295 -1.04 -17.81 -20.56
CA LEU A 295 -1.39 -16.84 -21.60
C LEU A 295 -2.90 -16.57 -21.68
N VAL A 296 -3.75 -17.60 -21.50
CA VAL A 296 -5.21 -17.43 -21.45
C VAL A 296 -5.62 -16.53 -20.28
N LEU A 297 -5.04 -16.71 -19.09
CA LEU A 297 -5.33 -15.83 -17.94
C LEU A 297 -4.84 -14.40 -18.15
N VAL A 298 -3.70 -14.20 -18.83
CA VAL A 298 -3.25 -12.85 -19.24
C VAL A 298 -4.23 -12.26 -20.26
N GLY A 299 -4.66 -13.02 -21.28
CA GLY A 299 -5.65 -12.57 -22.26
C GLY A 299 -7.00 -12.24 -21.64
N LEU A 300 -7.44 -13.01 -20.64
CA LEU A 300 -8.65 -12.70 -19.85
C LEU A 300 -8.45 -11.43 -19.00
N SER A 301 -7.26 -11.16 -18.47
CA SER A 301 -6.96 -9.87 -17.81
C SER A 301 -7.14 -8.69 -18.77
N VAL A 302 -6.65 -8.81 -20.02
CA VAL A 302 -6.88 -7.80 -21.08
C VAL A 302 -8.38 -7.67 -21.39
N ALA A 303 -9.09 -8.79 -21.43
CA ALA A 303 -10.54 -8.83 -21.64
C ALA A 303 -11.36 -8.27 -20.46
N ILE A 304 -10.78 -8.10 -19.27
CA ILE A 304 -11.39 -7.33 -18.16
C ILE A 304 -11.08 -5.84 -18.32
N LYS A 305 -9.79 -5.49 -18.54
CA LYS A 305 -9.35 -4.10 -18.71
C LYS A 305 -8.19 -4.05 -19.72
N PRO A 306 -8.35 -3.43 -20.89
CA PRO A 306 -7.38 -3.56 -21.98
C PRO A 306 -5.96 -3.07 -21.68
N LEU A 307 -5.78 -2.19 -20.68
CA LEU A 307 -4.47 -1.66 -20.28
C LEU A 307 -3.41 -2.74 -20.00
N THR A 308 -3.81 -3.94 -19.55
CA THR A 308 -2.87 -5.04 -19.30
C THR A 308 -2.28 -5.65 -20.57
N VAL A 309 -2.69 -5.20 -21.77
CA VAL A 309 -2.02 -5.51 -23.05
C VAL A 309 -0.52 -5.14 -23.02
N LEU A 310 -0.15 -4.10 -22.25
CA LEU A 310 1.24 -3.70 -22.01
C LEU A 310 2.09 -4.79 -21.33
N ALA A 311 1.45 -5.81 -20.74
CA ALA A 311 2.12 -6.96 -20.13
C ALA A 311 2.52 -8.07 -21.13
N LEU A 312 1.93 -8.12 -22.33
CA LEU A 312 2.12 -9.22 -23.29
C LEU A 312 3.58 -9.44 -23.72
N PRO A 313 4.40 -8.40 -24.01
CA PRO A 313 5.82 -8.61 -24.34
C PRO A 313 6.58 -9.25 -23.17
N PHE A 314 6.21 -8.91 -21.94
CA PHE A 314 6.85 -9.45 -20.74
C PHE A 314 6.36 -10.85 -20.40
N ALA A 315 5.09 -11.17 -20.65
CA ALA A 315 4.54 -12.52 -20.56
C ALA A 315 5.32 -13.51 -21.46
N GLY A 316 5.64 -13.11 -22.70
CA GLY A 316 6.47 -13.92 -23.60
C GLY A 316 7.90 -14.10 -23.09
N LEU A 317 8.50 -13.04 -22.52
CA LEU A 317 9.81 -13.15 -21.88
C LEU A 317 9.79 -14.06 -20.64
N LEU A 318 8.67 -14.20 -19.92
CA LEU A 318 8.56 -15.14 -18.80
C LEU A 318 8.64 -16.62 -19.22
N MET A 319 8.40 -16.93 -20.50
CA MET A 319 8.50 -18.29 -21.05
C MET A 319 9.93 -18.65 -21.49
N LEU A 320 10.90 -17.73 -21.38
CA LEU A 320 12.25 -17.91 -21.91
C LEU A 320 13.29 -18.10 -20.80
N ARG A 321 14.22 -19.03 -20.99
CA ARG A 321 15.39 -19.19 -20.10
C ARG A 321 16.26 -17.93 -20.17
N GLY A 322 16.94 -17.61 -19.06
CA GLY A 322 17.83 -16.44 -18.96
C GLY A 322 17.13 -15.07 -18.80
N ALA A 323 15.90 -14.90 -19.25
CA ALA A 323 15.17 -13.62 -19.14
C ALA A 323 14.92 -13.15 -17.69
N HIS A 324 14.87 -14.09 -16.74
CA HIS A 324 14.63 -13.80 -15.32
C HIS A 324 15.88 -13.35 -14.54
N LEU A 325 17.08 -13.44 -15.13
CA LEU A 325 18.36 -13.23 -14.45
C LEU A 325 18.83 -11.76 -14.42
N GLY A 326 17.96 -10.83 -14.82
CA GLY A 326 18.25 -9.39 -14.80
C GLY A 326 18.70 -8.90 -13.43
N THR A 327 19.85 -8.24 -13.37
CA THR A 327 20.51 -7.84 -12.12
C THR A 327 19.64 -6.93 -11.26
N ALA A 328 19.27 -7.39 -10.07
CA ALA A 328 18.59 -6.59 -9.04
C ALA A 328 19.53 -5.57 -8.33
N THR A 329 20.60 -5.15 -9.00
CA THR A 329 21.60 -4.18 -8.51
C THR A 329 21.38 -2.83 -9.18
N ALA A 330 21.01 -1.82 -8.38
CA ALA A 330 21.12 -0.43 -8.80
C ALA A 330 22.61 -0.02 -8.91
N PRO A 331 22.96 0.96 -9.76
CA PRO A 331 24.30 1.52 -9.76
C PRO A 331 24.57 2.18 -8.40
N GLY A 332 25.68 1.80 -7.74
CA GLY A 332 26.14 2.40 -6.48
C GLY A 332 26.07 1.52 -5.23
N ALA A 333 25.66 0.24 -5.32
CA ALA A 333 25.86 -0.70 -4.20
C ALA A 333 27.35 -1.10 -4.14
N PRO A 334 28.06 -0.93 -3.00
CA PRO A 334 29.46 -1.34 -2.89
C PRO A 334 29.57 -2.87 -3.03
N ALA A 335 30.46 -3.31 -3.90
CA ALA A 335 30.74 -4.73 -4.10
C ALA A 335 31.25 -5.35 -2.79
N ARG A 336 30.52 -6.32 -2.24
CA ARG A 336 31.02 -7.14 -1.13
C ARG A 336 32.11 -8.07 -1.66
N SER A 337 33.37 -7.73 -1.41
CA SER A 337 34.53 -8.54 -1.78
C SER A 337 34.43 -9.95 -1.16
N PRO A 338 34.56 -11.03 -1.95
CA PRO A 338 34.48 -12.41 -1.46
C PRO A 338 35.81 -12.84 -0.83
N ALA A 339 36.12 -12.32 0.36
CA ALA A 339 37.45 -12.45 0.98
C ALA A 339 37.47 -12.86 2.46
N VAL A 340 36.43 -13.52 2.98
CA VAL A 340 36.48 -14.20 4.31
C VAL A 340 35.72 -15.54 4.27
N ALA A 341 36.31 -16.55 3.62
CA ALA A 341 35.81 -17.93 3.62
C ALA A 341 36.89 -18.97 3.25
N ARG A 342 38.08 -18.87 3.85
CA ARG A 342 39.09 -19.95 3.85
C ARG A 342 39.64 -20.11 5.27
N GLY A 343 39.18 -21.13 5.98
CA GLY A 343 39.56 -21.30 7.40
C GLY A 343 38.80 -22.38 8.15
N ARG A 344 38.58 -23.56 7.53
CA ARG A 344 38.35 -24.89 8.15
C ARG A 344 37.81 -25.85 7.08
N ALA A 345 38.65 -26.76 6.62
CA ALA A 345 38.25 -27.95 5.88
C ALA A 345 39.02 -29.13 6.48
N GLY A 346 38.31 -30.04 7.14
CA GLY A 346 38.85 -31.26 7.72
C GLY A 346 37.81 -32.36 7.63
N ALA A 347 38.22 -33.50 7.09
CA ALA A 347 37.50 -34.79 7.01
C ALA A 347 36.12 -34.83 6.29
N GLY A 348 36.12 -35.53 5.14
CA GLY A 348 35.20 -36.66 4.95
C GLY A 348 33.71 -36.38 4.66
N GLY A 349 33.40 -35.83 3.49
CA GLY A 349 32.03 -35.87 2.97
C GLY A 349 31.94 -35.53 1.47
N ARG A 350 31.44 -36.45 0.65
CA ARG A 350 31.08 -36.17 -0.75
C ARG A 350 29.81 -35.30 -0.77
N VAL A 351 29.99 -33.99 -0.68
CA VAL A 351 28.93 -33.03 -1.03
C VAL A 351 28.67 -33.15 -2.53
N PRO A 352 27.42 -33.34 -3.00
CA PRO A 352 27.10 -33.27 -4.43
C PRO A 352 27.54 -31.93 -4.98
N PRO A 353 27.97 -31.81 -6.25
CA PRO A 353 28.40 -30.54 -6.80
C PRO A 353 27.24 -29.55 -6.70
N THR A 354 27.38 -28.56 -5.82
CA THR A 354 26.48 -27.41 -5.80
C THR A 354 26.72 -26.66 -7.09
N ASP A 355 25.68 -26.55 -7.93
CA ASP A 355 25.72 -25.80 -9.17
C ASP A 355 26.19 -24.36 -8.90
N ARG A 356 27.49 -24.12 -9.10
CA ARG A 356 27.98 -22.77 -9.32
C ARG A 356 27.23 -22.25 -10.55
N PRO A 357 26.68 -21.03 -10.53
CA PRO A 357 26.05 -20.48 -11.72
C PRO A 357 27.11 -20.39 -12.83
N SER A 358 27.04 -21.29 -13.81
CA SER A 358 27.91 -21.26 -14.98
C SER A 358 27.74 -19.93 -15.71
N PRO A 359 28.83 -19.25 -16.14
CA PRO A 359 28.73 -17.94 -16.80
C PRO A 359 27.89 -17.97 -18.07
N ASP A 360 27.84 -19.12 -18.75
CA ASP A 360 27.32 -19.27 -20.12
C ASP A 360 25.89 -19.84 -20.17
N ARG A 361 24.94 -19.23 -19.44
CA ARG A 361 23.51 -19.42 -19.76
C ARG A 361 23.10 -18.41 -20.84
N PRO A 362 22.86 -18.82 -22.09
CA PRO A 362 22.68 -17.88 -23.20
C PRO A 362 21.46 -16.98 -22.97
N THR A 363 21.64 -15.68 -23.25
CA THR A 363 20.50 -14.76 -23.35
C THR A 363 19.58 -15.19 -24.49
N PRO A 364 18.24 -15.14 -24.33
CA PRO A 364 17.32 -15.67 -25.33
C PRO A 364 17.47 -14.92 -26.66
N GLY A 365 17.61 -15.71 -27.73
CA GLY A 365 17.88 -15.21 -29.07
C GLY A 365 16.71 -14.42 -29.66
N ARG A 366 16.97 -13.65 -30.71
CA ARG A 366 15.93 -12.83 -31.35
C ARG A 366 14.76 -13.70 -31.86
N GLN A 367 15.06 -14.89 -32.38
CA GLN A 367 14.04 -15.84 -32.85
C GLN A 367 13.19 -16.39 -31.70
N ASP A 368 13.79 -16.70 -30.55
CA ASP A 368 13.05 -17.21 -29.37
C ASP A 368 12.09 -16.16 -28.82
N ARG A 369 12.54 -14.89 -28.74
CA ARG A 369 11.68 -13.76 -28.35
C ARG A 369 10.50 -13.59 -29.32
N VAL A 370 10.77 -13.62 -30.63
CA VAL A 370 9.70 -13.52 -31.66
C VAL A 370 8.71 -14.67 -31.56
N ARG A 371 9.17 -15.91 -31.37
CA ARG A 371 8.29 -17.10 -31.20
C ARG A 371 7.44 -16.98 -29.93
N ALA A 372 8.02 -16.57 -28.81
CA ALA A 372 7.29 -16.39 -27.56
C ALA A 372 6.24 -15.27 -27.67
N TRP A 373 6.59 -14.12 -28.26
CA TRP A 373 5.65 -13.02 -28.49
C TRP A 373 4.54 -13.38 -29.49
N ALA A 374 4.86 -14.12 -30.55
CA ALA A 374 3.85 -14.63 -31.48
C ALA A 374 2.85 -15.57 -30.77
N ALA A 375 3.32 -16.44 -29.86
CA ALA A 375 2.43 -17.26 -29.04
C ALA A 375 1.56 -16.41 -28.09
N CYS A 376 2.13 -15.38 -27.44
CA CYS A 376 1.37 -14.45 -26.61
C CYS A 376 0.26 -13.74 -27.39
N VAL A 377 0.59 -13.19 -28.56
CA VAL A 377 -0.37 -12.50 -29.43
C VAL A 377 -1.44 -13.47 -29.93
N ALA A 378 -1.06 -14.65 -30.42
CA ALA A 378 -2.01 -15.65 -30.93
C ALA A 378 -3.00 -16.12 -29.86
N VAL A 379 -2.53 -16.52 -28.68
CA VAL A 379 -3.42 -16.99 -27.59
C VAL A 379 -4.29 -15.84 -27.08
N THR A 380 -3.74 -14.62 -26.94
CA THR A 380 -4.52 -13.46 -26.48
C THR A 380 -5.58 -13.05 -27.50
N ALA A 381 -5.25 -13.08 -28.80
CA ALA A 381 -6.19 -12.79 -29.87
C ALA A 381 -7.32 -13.83 -29.93
N VAL A 382 -7.03 -15.13 -29.74
CA VAL A 382 -8.06 -16.18 -29.66
C VAL A 382 -8.99 -15.95 -28.45
N VAL A 383 -8.46 -15.60 -27.27
CA VAL A 383 -9.28 -15.30 -26.09
C VAL A 383 -10.16 -14.06 -26.32
N LEU A 384 -9.59 -12.97 -26.86
CA LEU A 384 -10.33 -11.73 -27.11
C LEU A 384 -11.39 -11.92 -28.21
N ALA A 385 -11.09 -12.67 -29.28
CA ALA A 385 -12.04 -13.00 -30.32
C ALA A 385 -13.16 -13.92 -29.81
N ALA A 386 -12.84 -14.93 -28.99
CA ALA A 386 -13.85 -15.82 -28.41
C ALA A 386 -14.81 -15.07 -27.47
N VAL A 387 -14.28 -14.24 -26.57
CA VAL A 387 -15.11 -13.43 -25.66
C VAL A 387 -15.86 -12.33 -26.42
N GLY A 388 -15.22 -11.67 -27.38
CA GLY A 388 -15.84 -10.66 -28.25
C GLY A 388 -16.98 -11.23 -29.08
N GLY A 389 -16.82 -12.43 -29.65
CA GLY A 389 -17.88 -13.14 -30.37
C GLY A 389 -19.02 -13.59 -29.46
N LEU A 390 -18.72 -14.15 -28.27
CA LEU A 390 -19.73 -14.55 -27.27
C LEU A 390 -20.55 -13.37 -26.70
N THR A 391 -20.01 -12.15 -26.78
CA THR A 391 -20.69 -10.92 -26.33
C THR A 391 -21.33 -10.12 -27.47
N GLY A 392 -21.03 -10.46 -28.73
CA GLY A 392 -21.39 -9.65 -29.91
C GLY A 392 -20.53 -8.38 -30.09
N LEU A 393 -19.60 -8.09 -29.17
CA LEU A 393 -18.85 -6.83 -29.13
C LEU A 393 -17.51 -6.85 -29.88
N TRP A 394 -17.02 -8.03 -30.26
CA TRP A 394 -15.79 -8.23 -31.02
C TRP A 394 -14.60 -7.38 -30.52
N PHE A 395 -14.20 -6.36 -31.29
CA PHE A 395 -13.07 -5.49 -31.03
C PHE A 395 -13.46 -4.01 -30.81
N GLY A 396 -14.74 -3.70 -30.54
CA GLY A 396 -15.22 -2.32 -30.30
C GLY A 396 -14.50 -1.58 -29.16
N TRP A 397 -13.88 -2.32 -28.24
CA TRP A 397 -13.02 -1.77 -27.19
C TRP A 397 -11.74 -1.09 -27.71
N LEU A 398 -11.25 -1.41 -28.92
CA LEU A 398 -10.04 -0.80 -29.50
C LEU A 398 -10.21 0.71 -29.74
N PRO A 399 -11.21 1.18 -30.53
CA PRO A 399 -11.44 2.62 -30.69
C PRO A 399 -11.79 3.30 -29.36
N ALA A 400 -12.62 2.68 -28.51
CA ALA A 400 -12.97 3.22 -27.19
C ALA A 400 -11.75 3.47 -26.29
N MET A 401 -10.73 2.60 -26.33
CA MET A 401 -9.45 2.78 -25.60
C MET A 401 -8.56 3.90 -26.17
N LEU A 402 -8.74 4.26 -27.45
CA LEU A 402 -7.98 5.36 -28.05
C LEU A 402 -8.56 6.72 -27.63
N THR A 403 -9.89 6.82 -27.53
CA THR A 403 -10.64 8.03 -27.13
C THR A 403 -10.84 8.18 -25.63
N SER A 404 -10.72 7.12 -24.82
CA SER A 404 -10.87 7.22 -23.36
C SER A 404 -9.77 8.06 -22.69
N GLY A 405 -9.96 9.39 -22.66
CA GLY A 405 -9.02 10.37 -22.10
C GLY A 405 -9.57 11.79 -21.93
N ASP A 406 -10.83 12.04 -22.28
CA ASP A 406 -11.39 13.40 -22.38
C ASP A 406 -11.57 14.12 -21.03
N ALA A 407 -11.62 13.40 -19.91
CA ALA A 407 -11.56 14.00 -18.58
C ALA A 407 -10.09 14.19 -18.13
N ALA A 408 -9.80 15.33 -17.49
CA ALA A 408 -8.53 15.55 -16.80
C ALA A 408 -8.81 15.80 -15.31
N PHE A 409 -8.23 14.98 -14.43
CA PHE A 409 -8.52 15.05 -12.99
C PHE A 409 -7.58 16.02 -12.27
N PRO A 410 -8.03 16.75 -11.22
CA PRO A 410 -7.24 17.80 -10.54
C PRO A 410 -5.93 17.33 -9.88
N TYR A 411 -5.70 16.02 -9.81
CA TYR A 411 -4.54 15.38 -9.20
C TYR A 411 -3.79 14.45 -10.16
N ALA A 412 -4.03 14.56 -11.48
CA ALA A 412 -3.26 13.89 -12.53
C ALA A 412 -2.21 14.87 -13.11
N PRO A 413 -0.92 14.80 -12.73
CA PRO A 413 0.05 15.83 -13.08
C PRO A 413 0.29 15.97 -14.59
N TYR A 414 0.23 14.85 -15.33
CA TYR A 414 0.35 14.87 -16.79
C TYR A 414 -0.91 15.41 -17.47
N GLY A 415 -2.09 15.13 -16.92
CA GLY A 415 -3.36 15.75 -17.31
C GLY A 415 -3.30 17.28 -17.20
N LEU A 416 -2.90 17.78 -16.03
CA LEU A 416 -2.71 19.21 -15.77
C LEU A 416 -1.63 19.85 -16.66
N LEU A 417 -0.54 19.13 -16.96
CA LEU A 417 0.51 19.61 -17.87
C LEU A 417 -0.04 19.81 -19.30
N GLY A 418 -0.80 18.84 -19.82
CA GLY A 418 -1.43 18.96 -21.14
C GLY A 418 -2.41 20.13 -21.22
N LEU A 419 -3.28 20.29 -20.21
CA LEU A 419 -4.17 21.46 -20.13
C LEU A 419 -3.37 22.77 -20.05
N GLY A 420 -2.35 22.85 -19.20
CA GLY A 420 -1.54 24.06 -19.03
C GLY A 420 -0.81 24.49 -20.31
N ILE A 421 -0.27 23.53 -21.07
CA ILE A 421 0.30 23.79 -22.40
C ILE A 421 -0.81 24.23 -23.37
N GLY A 422 -1.98 23.61 -23.34
CA GLY A 422 -3.14 24.01 -24.14
C GLY A 422 -3.57 25.45 -23.89
N TRP A 423 -3.67 25.88 -22.62
CA TRP A 423 -3.96 27.27 -22.26
C TRP A 423 -2.91 28.26 -22.78
N LEU A 424 -1.62 27.91 -22.71
CA LEU A 424 -0.55 28.76 -23.21
C LEU A 424 -0.55 28.92 -24.73
N VAL A 425 -0.88 27.86 -25.47
CA VAL A 425 -0.97 27.91 -26.94
C VAL A 425 -2.26 28.63 -27.38
N ASP A 426 -3.40 28.34 -26.74
CA ASP A 426 -4.68 28.97 -27.05
C ASP A 426 -4.67 30.49 -26.83
N ALA A 427 -3.92 30.97 -25.82
CA ALA A 427 -3.71 32.39 -25.56
C ALA A 427 -2.98 33.16 -26.68
N VAL A 428 -2.31 32.46 -27.60
CA VAL A 428 -1.54 33.06 -28.71
C VAL A 428 -2.09 32.68 -30.08
N ALA A 429 -2.58 31.45 -30.23
CA ALA A 429 -2.97 30.86 -31.52
C ALA A 429 -4.47 30.56 -31.64
N HIS A 430 -5.26 30.75 -30.57
CA HIS A 430 -6.72 30.55 -30.55
C HIS A 430 -7.20 29.20 -31.10
N THR A 431 -6.41 28.14 -30.87
CA THR A 431 -6.66 26.77 -31.35
C THR A 431 -7.66 25.99 -30.49
N GLY A 432 -8.09 26.56 -29.35
CA GLY A 432 -8.69 25.85 -28.25
C GLY A 432 -7.66 25.09 -27.42
N VAL A 433 -7.94 24.96 -26.13
CA VAL A 433 -7.08 24.25 -25.14
C VAL A 433 -6.98 22.75 -25.43
N ARG A 434 -8.08 22.12 -25.87
CA ARG A 434 -8.19 20.66 -25.97
C ARG A 434 -7.32 20.02 -27.06
N PRO A 435 -7.36 20.45 -28.34
CA PRO A 435 -6.54 19.83 -29.39
C PRO A 435 -5.05 19.77 -29.04
N VAL A 436 -4.55 20.80 -28.35
CA VAL A 436 -3.15 20.87 -27.88
C VAL A 436 -2.91 19.92 -26.70
N ALA A 437 -3.82 19.86 -25.72
CA ALA A 437 -3.74 18.93 -24.60
C ALA A 437 -3.76 17.47 -25.09
N ASP A 438 -4.58 17.14 -26.08
CA ASP A 438 -4.72 15.79 -26.63
C ASP A 438 -3.45 15.34 -27.36
N VAL A 439 -2.73 16.26 -28.02
CA VAL A 439 -1.39 16.01 -28.59
C VAL A 439 -0.38 15.69 -27.48
N VAL A 440 -0.41 16.39 -26.35
CA VAL A 440 0.43 16.10 -25.18
C VAL A 440 0.08 14.71 -24.60
N TYR A 441 -1.21 14.38 -24.48
CA TYR A 441 -1.66 13.06 -24.00
C TYR A 441 -1.24 11.93 -24.95
N ALA A 442 -1.32 12.15 -26.27
CA ALA A 442 -0.82 11.22 -27.28
C ALA A 442 0.70 11.02 -27.19
N ALA A 443 1.47 12.09 -26.96
CA ALA A 443 2.91 12.00 -26.73
C ALA A 443 3.23 11.13 -25.49
N GLY A 444 2.44 11.24 -24.42
CA GLY A 444 2.51 10.36 -23.25
C GLY A 444 2.32 8.88 -23.60
N LYS A 445 1.28 8.55 -24.39
CA LYS A 445 1.04 7.19 -24.91
C LYS A 445 2.24 6.68 -25.73
N VAL A 446 2.83 7.52 -26.60
CA VAL A 446 4.02 7.17 -27.41
C VAL A 446 5.24 6.89 -26.54
N VAL A 447 5.49 7.69 -25.50
CA VAL A 447 6.60 7.47 -24.55
C VAL A 447 6.44 6.15 -23.80
N VAL A 448 5.23 5.78 -23.38
CA VAL A 448 4.94 4.48 -22.74
C VAL A 448 5.21 3.33 -23.70
N MET A 449 4.73 3.42 -24.95
CA MET A 449 4.98 2.38 -25.96
C MET A 449 6.47 2.24 -26.29
N GLY A 450 7.20 3.35 -26.39
CA GLY A 450 8.65 3.37 -26.54
C GLY A 450 9.38 2.71 -25.36
N LEU A 451 8.95 2.98 -24.13
CA LEU A 451 9.49 2.33 -22.92
C LEU A 451 9.24 0.81 -22.92
N VAL A 452 8.02 0.37 -23.28
CA VAL A 452 7.67 -1.05 -23.38
C VAL A 452 8.53 -1.75 -24.43
N ALA A 453 8.64 -1.18 -25.63
CA ALA A 453 9.48 -1.70 -26.70
C ALA A 453 10.95 -1.77 -26.28
N TRP A 454 11.48 -0.72 -25.64
CA TRP A 454 12.85 -0.68 -25.13
C TRP A 454 13.10 -1.77 -24.08
N LEU A 455 12.23 -1.89 -23.06
CA LEU A 455 12.34 -2.93 -22.02
C LEU A 455 12.28 -4.35 -22.59
N ALA A 456 11.43 -4.59 -23.60
CA ALA A 456 11.27 -5.91 -24.22
C ALA A 456 12.44 -6.27 -25.18
N LEU A 457 12.98 -5.29 -25.90
CA LEU A 457 14.04 -5.48 -26.89
C LEU A 457 15.46 -5.38 -26.31
N THR A 458 15.63 -4.86 -25.10
CA THR A 458 16.95 -4.68 -24.49
C THR A 458 17.73 -6.00 -24.39
N ARG A 459 19.03 -5.95 -24.72
CA ARG A 459 19.93 -7.13 -24.74
C ARG A 459 20.17 -7.72 -23.35
N ARG A 460 20.31 -6.87 -22.32
CA ARG A 460 20.32 -7.25 -20.90
C ARG A 460 18.87 -7.32 -20.41
N PRO A 461 18.27 -8.52 -20.25
CA PRO A 461 16.85 -8.61 -19.91
C PRO A 461 16.61 -8.06 -18.50
N VAL A 462 15.71 -7.08 -18.39
CA VAL A 462 15.11 -6.70 -17.10
C VAL A 462 14.15 -7.83 -16.69
N ASN A 463 14.03 -8.10 -15.38
CA ASN A 463 13.05 -9.06 -14.89
C ASN A 463 11.66 -8.72 -15.47
N PRO A 464 10.97 -9.64 -16.19
CA PRO A 464 9.77 -9.26 -16.94
C PRO A 464 8.61 -8.76 -16.05
N VAL A 465 8.52 -9.21 -14.80
CA VAL A 465 7.50 -8.73 -13.85
C VAL A 465 7.81 -7.31 -13.41
N LEU A 466 9.07 -6.99 -13.13
CA LEU A 466 9.52 -5.61 -12.88
C LEU A 466 9.28 -4.72 -14.11
N ALA A 467 9.59 -5.21 -15.31
CA ALA A 467 9.37 -4.47 -16.55
C ALA A 467 7.87 -4.18 -16.78
N THR A 468 6.99 -5.13 -16.46
CA THR A 468 5.53 -4.91 -16.46
C THR A 468 5.13 -3.83 -15.44
N GLY A 469 5.68 -3.87 -14.23
CA GLY A 469 5.44 -2.86 -13.19
C GLY A 469 5.92 -1.46 -13.59
N LEU A 470 7.07 -1.36 -14.27
CA LEU A 470 7.58 -0.10 -14.81
C LEU A 470 6.73 0.42 -15.98
N ALA A 471 6.27 -0.46 -16.86
CA ALA A 471 5.39 -0.11 -17.98
C ALA A 471 4.03 0.42 -17.48
N LEU A 472 3.37 -0.30 -16.57
CA LEU A 472 2.11 0.17 -15.96
C LEU A 472 2.33 1.42 -15.10
N GLY A 473 3.47 1.53 -14.40
CA GLY A 473 3.82 2.73 -13.64
C GLY A 473 4.00 3.96 -14.53
N ALA A 474 4.65 3.82 -15.67
CA ALA A 474 4.76 4.88 -16.67
C ALA A 474 3.40 5.23 -17.29
N ALA A 475 2.57 4.22 -17.60
CA ALA A 475 1.21 4.44 -18.11
C ALA A 475 0.34 5.23 -17.11
N VAL A 476 0.43 4.94 -15.81
CA VAL A 476 -0.28 5.68 -14.76
C VAL A 476 0.27 7.10 -14.62
N LEU A 477 1.59 7.29 -14.59
CA LEU A 477 2.19 8.62 -14.39
C LEU A 477 2.02 9.56 -15.60
N LEU A 478 1.86 9.01 -16.81
CA LEU A 478 1.66 9.75 -18.06
C LEU A 478 0.19 9.74 -18.54
N ALA A 479 -0.76 9.32 -17.68
CA ALA A 479 -2.18 9.38 -18.00
C ALA A 479 -2.77 10.78 -17.72
N PRO A 480 -3.76 11.24 -18.52
CA PRO A 480 -4.53 12.45 -18.23
C PRO A 480 -5.45 12.28 -17.00
N ILE A 481 -5.77 11.02 -16.66
CA ILE A 481 -6.56 10.62 -15.49
C ILE A 481 -5.69 9.71 -14.63
N ILE A 482 -5.59 10.04 -13.34
CA ILE A 482 -5.01 9.15 -12.32
C ILE A 482 -6.11 8.97 -11.28
N GLN A 483 -6.30 7.73 -10.81
CA GLN A 483 -7.19 7.43 -9.70
C GLN A 483 -6.42 6.80 -8.54
N PRO A 484 -6.86 6.97 -7.28
CA PRO A 484 -6.14 6.50 -6.09
C PRO A 484 -5.76 5.01 -6.09
N TRP A 485 -6.57 4.16 -6.71
CA TRP A 485 -6.34 2.71 -6.77
C TRP A 485 -5.34 2.28 -7.85
N TYR A 486 -4.95 3.14 -8.79
CA TYR A 486 -4.00 2.79 -9.86
C TYR A 486 -2.62 2.36 -9.32
N LEU A 487 -2.27 2.84 -8.13
CA LEU A 487 -1.09 2.38 -7.37
C LEU A 487 -1.09 0.85 -7.13
N LEU A 488 -2.26 0.24 -6.97
CA LEU A 488 -2.41 -1.20 -6.73
C LEU A 488 -2.16 -2.06 -7.98
N TRP A 489 -2.16 -1.48 -9.18
CA TRP A 489 -1.74 -2.16 -10.39
C TRP A 489 -0.22 -2.39 -10.41
N VAL A 490 0.53 -1.44 -9.83
CA VAL A 490 1.98 -1.37 -9.91
C VAL A 490 2.65 -2.05 -8.72
N LEU A 491 2.15 -1.81 -7.50
CA LEU A 491 2.73 -2.34 -6.25
C LEU A 491 3.04 -3.85 -6.26
N PRO A 492 2.12 -4.76 -6.61
CA PRO A 492 2.41 -6.20 -6.57
C PRO A 492 3.51 -6.60 -7.55
N LEU A 493 3.60 -5.96 -8.71
CA LEU A 493 4.62 -6.24 -9.73
C LEU A 493 6.02 -5.81 -9.28
N LEU A 494 6.13 -4.66 -8.60
CA LEU A 494 7.39 -4.21 -8.03
C LEU A 494 7.78 -5.05 -6.78
N ALA A 495 6.83 -5.29 -5.89
CA ALA A 495 7.07 -5.90 -4.57
C ALA A 495 7.51 -7.37 -4.65
N VAL A 496 7.06 -8.12 -5.66
CA VAL A 496 7.48 -9.51 -5.83
C VAL A 496 8.92 -9.66 -6.34
N VAL A 497 9.51 -8.61 -6.93
CA VAL A 497 10.87 -8.68 -7.47
C VAL A 497 11.92 -8.23 -6.46
N ARG A 498 11.68 -7.17 -5.68
CA ARG A 498 12.66 -6.69 -4.70
C ARG A 498 12.01 -5.96 -3.54
N ARG A 499 12.36 -6.37 -2.32
CA ARG A 499 12.08 -5.59 -1.11
C ARG A 499 12.87 -4.28 -1.11
N TRP A 500 12.17 -3.17 -0.95
CA TRP A 500 12.77 -1.84 -0.75
C TRP A 500 12.77 -1.45 0.72
N HIS A 501 13.63 -0.48 1.05
CA HIS A 501 13.77 0.08 2.39
C HIS A 501 14.07 1.58 2.33
N GLY A 502 13.66 2.31 3.37
CA GLY A 502 14.09 3.69 3.61
C GLY A 502 13.21 4.71 2.88
N ARG A 503 13.75 5.43 1.89
CA ARG A 503 12.99 6.51 1.22
C ARG A 503 11.70 6.04 0.52
N PRO A 504 11.69 4.92 -0.23
CA PRO A 504 10.46 4.42 -0.86
C PRO A 504 9.37 4.03 0.15
N ASP A 505 9.74 3.49 1.31
CA ASP A 505 8.78 3.08 2.36
C ASP A 505 7.92 4.25 2.82
N TRP A 506 8.54 5.30 3.37
CA TRP A 506 7.79 6.39 3.96
C TRP A 506 7.10 7.26 2.92
N VAL A 507 7.62 7.35 1.70
CA VAL A 507 6.93 7.99 0.56
C VAL A 507 5.67 7.20 0.22
N LEU A 508 5.74 5.87 0.14
CA LEU A 508 4.57 5.03 -0.08
C LEU A 508 3.55 5.14 1.07
N TYR A 509 4.00 5.20 2.33
CA TYR A 509 3.10 5.36 3.47
C TYR A 509 2.37 6.70 3.42
N LEU A 510 3.06 7.80 3.15
CA LEU A 510 2.43 9.11 2.96
C LEU A 510 1.48 9.12 1.75
N LEU A 511 1.86 8.50 0.63
CA LEU A 511 1.02 8.41 -0.56
C LEU A 511 -0.29 7.66 -0.26
N VAL A 512 -0.20 6.47 0.35
CA VAL A 512 -1.38 5.70 0.80
C VAL A 512 -2.25 6.53 1.74
N MET A 513 -1.64 7.18 2.73
CA MET A 513 -2.33 8.03 3.70
C MET A 513 -3.09 9.20 3.05
N VAL A 514 -2.46 9.92 2.11
CA VAL A 514 -3.07 11.05 1.39
C VAL A 514 -4.17 10.56 0.44
N LEU A 515 -3.92 9.48 -0.32
CA LEU A 515 -4.90 8.90 -1.24
C LEU A 515 -6.15 8.34 -0.53
N VAL A 516 -6.02 7.87 0.71
CA VAL A 516 -7.17 7.52 1.55
C VAL A 516 -7.99 8.76 1.91
N VAL A 517 -7.37 9.85 2.40
CA VAL A 517 -8.13 11.05 2.80
C VAL A 517 -8.77 11.75 1.60
N ILE A 518 -8.07 11.86 0.47
CA ILE A 518 -8.65 12.37 -0.78
C ILE A 518 -9.87 11.52 -1.17
N GLY A 519 -9.72 10.19 -1.18
CA GLY A 519 -10.81 9.26 -1.49
C GLY A 519 -12.04 9.39 -0.60
N VAL A 520 -11.85 9.51 0.73
CA VAL A 520 -12.99 9.71 1.64
C VAL A 520 -13.70 11.03 1.35
N VAL A 521 -12.95 12.14 1.24
CA VAL A 521 -13.52 13.49 1.13
C VAL A 521 -14.19 13.71 -0.23
N ASP A 522 -13.56 13.24 -1.31
CA ASP A 522 -14.09 13.43 -2.66
C ASP A 522 -15.40 12.66 -2.87
N GLN A 523 -15.49 11.43 -2.36
CA GLN A 523 -16.54 10.48 -2.72
C GLN A 523 -17.69 10.37 -1.70
N LEU A 524 -17.92 11.43 -0.92
CA LEU A 524 -19.08 11.54 -0.02
C LEU A 524 -20.38 11.80 -0.81
N SER A 525 -21.42 11.04 -0.49
CA SER A 525 -22.78 11.21 -1.01
C SER A 525 -23.70 11.67 0.13
N VAL A 526 -24.27 12.87 0.03
CA VAL A 526 -25.19 13.45 1.02
C VAL A 526 -26.50 13.90 0.35
N ALA A 527 -27.57 14.04 1.13
CA ALA A 527 -28.84 14.54 0.62
C ALA A 527 -28.75 16.00 0.16
N GLN A 528 -29.54 16.38 -0.86
CA GLN A 528 -29.46 17.67 -1.55
C GLN A 528 -29.67 18.93 -0.66
N TRP A 529 -30.37 18.80 0.47
CA TRP A 529 -30.55 19.89 1.45
C TRP A 529 -29.39 20.01 2.45
N ILE A 530 -28.43 19.08 2.45
CA ILE A 530 -27.23 19.12 3.28
C ILE A 530 -26.06 19.65 2.46
N SER A 531 -25.37 20.67 2.97
CA SER A 531 -24.19 21.23 2.29
C SER A 531 -23.03 20.23 2.25
N LEU A 532 -22.85 19.59 1.09
CA LEU A 532 -21.72 18.71 0.80
C LEU A 532 -20.37 19.41 1.06
N LEU A 533 -20.26 20.72 0.80
CA LEU A 533 -19.06 21.49 1.09
C LEU A 533 -18.69 21.46 2.57
N TRP A 534 -19.65 21.68 3.47
CA TRP A 534 -19.38 21.67 4.92
C TRP A 534 -19.04 20.27 5.43
N VAL A 535 -19.72 19.23 4.94
CA VAL A 535 -19.38 17.85 5.30
C VAL A 535 -17.96 17.51 4.82
N ARG A 536 -17.60 17.86 3.57
CA ARG A 536 -16.23 17.71 3.04
C ARG A 536 -15.18 18.45 3.86
N ILE A 537 -15.45 19.69 4.28
CA ILE A 537 -14.53 20.47 5.13
C ILE A 537 -14.34 19.78 6.49
N ILE A 538 -15.41 19.33 7.15
CA ILE A 538 -15.33 18.65 8.46
C ILE A 538 -14.55 17.33 8.34
N THR A 539 -14.91 16.48 7.38
CA THR A 539 -14.23 15.21 7.11
C THR A 539 -12.76 15.42 6.74
N GLY A 540 -12.47 16.41 5.91
CA GLY A 540 -11.10 16.78 5.52
C GLY A 540 -10.27 17.29 6.69
N ALA A 541 -10.85 18.13 7.56
CA ALA A 541 -10.18 18.63 8.76
C ALA A 541 -9.89 17.52 9.77
N VAL A 542 -10.85 16.63 10.04
CA VAL A 542 -10.66 15.46 10.91
C VAL A 542 -9.63 14.49 10.32
N GLY A 543 -9.70 14.23 9.01
CA GLY A 543 -8.73 13.43 8.28
C GLY A 543 -7.31 14.01 8.39
N ALA A 544 -7.14 15.30 8.09
CA ALA A 544 -5.86 16.00 8.21
C ALA A 544 -5.32 15.99 9.65
N ALA A 545 -6.16 16.21 10.66
CA ALA A 545 -5.76 16.15 12.06
C ALA A 545 -5.26 14.75 12.45
N TYR A 546 -5.95 13.68 12.01
CA TYR A 546 -5.53 12.31 12.31
C TYR A 546 -4.31 11.87 11.47
N LEU A 547 -4.14 12.38 10.26
CA LEU A 547 -2.89 12.25 9.49
C LEU A 547 -1.71 12.89 10.23
N VAL A 548 -1.85 14.14 10.70
CA VAL A 548 -0.84 14.84 11.51
C VAL A 548 -0.53 14.05 12.78
N PHE A 549 -1.55 13.46 13.42
CA PHE A 549 -1.34 12.55 14.55
C PHE A 549 -0.46 11.35 14.15
N ILE A 550 -0.80 10.57 13.11
CA ILE A 550 -0.03 9.39 12.69
C ILE A 550 1.42 9.76 12.30
N VAL A 551 1.63 10.85 11.57
CA VAL A 551 2.98 11.23 11.08
C VAL A 551 3.84 11.86 12.19
N VAL A 552 3.25 12.66 13.09
CA VAL A 552 4.00 13.59 13.97
C VAL A 552 3.85 13.28 15.46
N LEU A 553 2.69 12.81 15.92
CA LEU A 553 2.34 12.71 17.34
C LEU A 553 2.31 11.27 17.88
N ASP A 554 1.90 10.31 17.05
CA ASP A 554 1.79 8.89 17.41
C ASP A 554 3.18 8.35 17.82
N PRO A 555 3.35 7.80 19.03
CA PRO A 555 4.65 7.41 19.55
C PRO A 555 5.32 6.27 18.75
N ARG A 556 4.48 5.45 18.10
CA ARG A 556 4.84 4.20 17.42
C ARG A 556 4.98 4.46 15.92
N THR A 557 3.96 4.98 15.25
CA THR A 557 3.98 5.15 13.78
C THR A 557 4.80 6.34 13.31
N SER A 558 4.95 7.42 14.09
CA SER A 558 5.85 8.54 13.72
C SER A 558 7.30 8.10 13.46
N ARG A 559 7.72 6.97 14.06
CA ARG A 559 9.06 6.36 13.86
C ARG A 559 9.29 5.88 12.42
N LEU A 560 8.25 5.71 11.61
CA LEU A 560 8.36 5.35 10.20
C LEU A 560 8.82 6.51 9.31
N PHE A 561 8.74 7.75 9.81
CA PHE A 561 9.01 8.96 9.03
C PHE A 561 10.31 9.63 9.47
N PRO A 562 11.20 10.03 8.53
CA PRO A 562 12.54 10.56 8.84
C PRO A 562 12.50 11.88 9.61
N PHE A 563 11.36 12.59 9.59
CA PHE A 563 11.15 13.83 10.32
C PHE A 563 11.17 13.61 11.85
N ALA A 564 10.69 12.47 12.34
CA ALA A 564 10.68 12.17 13.77
C ALA A 564 12.10 11.95 14.33
N GLU A 565 12.94 11.23 13.60
CA GLU A 565 14.36 11.03 13.96
C GLU A 565 15.12 12.36 13.99
N ARG A 566 14.95 13.19 12.95
CA ARG A 566 15.55 14.53 12.88
C ARG A 566 15.10 15.42 14.05
N ARG A 567 13.83 15.37 14.44
CA ARG A 567 13.32 16.11 15.62
C ARG A 567 13.93 15.59 16.91
N ARG A 568 14.05 14.27 17.12
CA ARG A 568 14.69 13.67 18.30
C ARG A 568 16.18 14.01 18.39
N ALA A 569 16.92 13.91 17.28
CA ALA A 569 18.34 14.29 17.23
C ALA A 569 18.55 15.78 17.55
N ARG A 570 17.68 16.67 17.03
CA ARG A 570 17.70 18.10 17.37
C ARG A 570 17.34 18.35 18.85
N ALA A 571 16.35 17.64 19.40
CA ALA A 571 15.97 17.75 20.80
C ALA A 571 17.11 17.28 21.72
N ALA A 572 17.70 16.11 21.47
CA ALA A 572 18.85 15.60 22.21
C ALA A 572 20.04 16.57 22.18
N ARG A 573 20.35 17.18 21.02
CA ARG A 573 21.38 18.23 20.90
C ARG A 573 21.05 19.50 21.69
N ARG A 574 19.78 19.93 21.75
CA ARG A 574 19.36 21.07 22.61
C ARG A 574 19.48 20.72 24.09
N THR A 575 19.07 19.53 24.52
CA THR A 575 19.20 19.07 25.91
C THR A 575 20.68 18.95 26.31
N ALA A 576 21.54 18.41 25.44
CA ALA A 576 22.98 18.33 25.68
C ALA A 576 23.63 19.72 25.79
N ARG A 577 23.29 20.65 24.88
CA ARG A 577 23.75 22.05 24.99
C ARG A 577 23.25 22.73 26.27
N SER A 578 21.99 22.50 26.66
CA SER A 578 21.42 23.08 27.87
C SER A 578 22.05 22.51 29.15
N ALA A 579 22.45 21.23 29.15
CA ALA A 579 23.16 20.62 30.25
C ALA A 579 24.62 21.10 30.35
N ALA A 580 25.27 21.33 29.21
CA ALA A 580 26.63 21.90 29.14
C ALA A 580 26.67 23.43 29.38
N ALA A 581 25.53 24.10 29.46
CA ALA A 581 25.42 25.55 29.69
C ALA A 581 25.05 25.91 31.14
N VAL A 582 24.97 24.92 32.05
CA VAL A 582 24.92 25.16 33.49
C VAL A 582 26.35 25.46 33.95
N PRO A 583 26.67 26.65 34.48
CA PRO A 583 27.99 26.90 35.03
C PRO A 583 28.23 25.97 36.22
N ALA A 584 29.40 25.35 36.28
CA ALA A 584 29.84 24.74 37.54
C ALA A 584 29.96 25.87 38.57
N THR A 585 29.16 25.81 39.63
CA THR A 585 29.29 26.72 40.78
C THR A 585 30.66 26.50 41.40
N ILE A 586 31.56 27.46 41.17
CA ILE A 586 32.88 27.50 41.78
C ILE A 586 32.67 27.77 43.27
N ASP A 587 33.09 26.81 44.10
CA ASP A 587 33.04 26.92 45.55
C ASP A 587 34.32 27.63 46.02
N THR A 588 34.27 28.95 46.21
CA THR A 588 35.42 29.75 46.64
C THR A 588 35.08 30.76 47.75
N ALA A 589 35.53 30.39 48.94
CA ALA A 589 36.18 31.23 49.95
C ALA A 589 35.38 32.30 50.71
N THR A 590 35.38 32.14 52.04
CA THR A 590 35.36 33.25 53.01
C THR A 590 36.77 33.42 53.57
N THR A 591 37.37 34.60 53.38
CA THR A 591 38.74 34.95 53.81
C THR A 591 38.75 35.87 55.02
N THR A 592 39.74 35.72 55.91
CA THR A 592 40.28 36.78 56.81
C THR A 592 41.70 36.39 57.27
N PRO A 593 42.56 37.33 57.76
CA PRO A 593 43.93 37.45 57.25
C PRO A 593 45.05 37.14 58.27
N ALA A 594 46.29 37.23 57.79
CA ALA A 594 47.51 36.70 58.41
C ALA A 594 48.21 37.60 59.44
N THR A 595 49.02 36.97 60.31
CA THR A 595 50.07 37.64 61.11
C THR A 595 51.32 36.74 61.30
N THR A 596 52.47 37.22 60.79
CA THR A 596 53.86 37.06 61.29
C THR A 596 54.52 35.68 61.60
N THR A 597 55.64 35.46 60.89
CA THR A 597 56.91 34.69 61.11
C THR A 597 57.36 34.33 62.55
N PRO A 598 58.38 33.43 62.77
CA PRO A 598 59.23 32.63 61.83
C PRO A 598 59.43 31.11 62.20
N ALA A 599 60.24 30.39 61.41
CA ALA A 599 60.75 29.00 61.61
C ALA A 599 61.89 28.91 62.68
N PRO A 600 62.48 27.74 63.08
CA PRO A 600 62.45 26.34 62.56
C PRO A 600 62.07 25.31 63.69
N PRO A 601 62.46 23.99 63.78
CA PRO A 601 63.27 23.09 62.92
C PRO A 601 62.68 21.64 62.75
N SER A 602 63.56 20.62 62.62
CA SER A 602 63.37 19.14 62.60
C SER A 602 64.54 18.51 63.40
N PRO A 603 64.47 17.35 64.12
CA PRO A 603 64.58 16.00 63.49
C PRO A 603 64.05 14.74 64.29
N ALA A 604 64.23 13.52 63.71
CA ALA A 604 64.24 12.14 64.32
C ALA A 604 62.94 11.59 65.00
N ALA A 605 62.42 10.36 64.80
CA ALA A 605 62.94 8.95 64.76
C ALA A 605 63.30 8.35 66.14
N PRO A 606 63.10 7.03 66.47
CA PRO A 606 62.41 5.91 65.77
C PRO A 606 61.47 5.02 66.68
N SER A 607 61.14 3.79 66.21
CA SER A 607 60.45 2.57 66.76
C SER A 607 60.64 2.21 68.28
N PRO A 608 59.89 1.26 68.95
CA PRO A 608 59.30 0.00 68.41
C PRO A 608 58.00 -0.61 69.04
N THR A 609 57.65 -1.81 68.53
CA THR A 609 56.70 -2.89 68.98
C THR A 609 56.90 -3.40 70.44
N PRO A 610 55.96 -4.12 71.13
CA PRO A 610 55.26 -5.35 70.67
C PRO A 610 53.79 -5.62 71.14
N GLY A 611 53.21 -6.77 70.72
CA GLY A 611 51.88 -7.30 71.12
C GLY A 611 51.90 -8.12 72.42
N PRO A 612 51.20 -9.28 72.58
CA PRO A 612 50.23 -9.99 71.72
C PRO A 612 48.91 -10.39 72.46
N GLY A 613 48.06 -11.27 71.91
CA GLY A 613 47.01 -11.95 72.71
C GLY A 613 45.89 -12.70 71.97
N HIS A 614 45.82 -14.02 72.18
CA HIS A 614 44.71 -14.96 71.91
C HIS A 614 43.43 -14.61 72.76
N GLU A 615 42.24 -15.23 72.68
CA GLU A 615 41.75 -16.47 72.03
C GLU A 615 40.21 -16.53 71.82
N ALA A 616 39.75 -17.67 71.31
CA ALA A 616 38.42 -18.15 70.93
C ALA A 616 37.21 -17.95 71.90
N GLY A 617 35.99 -18.10 71.36
CA GLY A 617 34.77 -18.37 72.14
C GLY A 617 33.44 -18.20 71.37
N ALA A 618 32.68 -19.28 71.24
CA ALA A 618 31.26 -19.33 70.82
C ALA A 618 30.55 -20.36 71.73
N PRO A 619 29.23 -20.65 71.62
CA PRO A 619 28.10 -19.95 71.00
C PRO A 619 26.95 -19.65 72.00
N GLU A 620 25.83 -19.04 71.60
CA GLU A 620 24.48 -19.55 71.94
C GLU A 620 23.31 -18.81 71.25
N LYS A 621 22.14 -19.45 71.27
CA LYS A 621 20.83 -18.98 70.77
C LYS A 621 19.76 -19.55 71.72
N PRO A 622 18.64 -18.85 71.98
CA PRO A 622 17.36 -19.55 71.75
C PRO A 622 16.20 -18.67 71.20
N GLN A 623 15.08 -19.35 70.98
CA GLN A 623 13.72 -18.88 70.64
C GLN A 623 13.09 -18.00 71.78
N GLU A 624 11.86 -17.46 71.75
CA GLU A 624 10.66 -17.74 70.93
C GLU A 624 9.65 -16.55 70.90
N THR A 625 8.47 -16.81 70.32
CA THR A 625 7.29 -15.94 70.05
C THR A 625 6.48 -15.54 71.31
N PRO A 626 5.42 -14.69 71.22
CA PRO A 626 4.12 -15.08 70.61
C PRO A 626 3.81 -14.45 69.24
#